data_AF-A0A971G5B5-F1
#
_entry.id   AF-A0A971G5B5-F1
#
_cell.length_a   1.000
_cell.length_b   1.000
_cell.length_c   1.000
_cell.angle_alpha   90.00
_cell.angle_beta   90.00
_cell.angle_gamma   90.00
#
_symmetry.space_group_name_H-M   'P 1'
#
loop_
_entity.id
_entity.type
_entity.pdbx_description
1 polymer ?
#
loop_
_entity_poly.entity_id
_entity_poly.type
_entity_poly.pdbx_seq_one_letter_code
_entity_poly.pdbx_strand_id
1 'polypeptide(L)'
;MDGCYFALLKTDGPGAYNIIRQDFYANAGDTLSGWAFFKTNDYLPYNDRCDVSLLSGGNVLATLFEASVSSVGDYGHTPWTRWEYTFAQSGLYTLKAEITNVGDSANDSFLGLDAIKLCIARE
;
A
#
# COMPACT_ATOMS: atom_id res chain seq x y z
N MET A 1 -9.34 10.73 0.83
CA MET A 1 -10.51 10.02 1.39
C MET A 1 -11.70 10.36 0.54
N ASP A 2 -12.42 9.36 0.03
CA ASP A 2 -13.59 9.49 -0.83
C ASP A 2 -14.75 8.61 -0.33
N GLY A 3 -15.96 9.15 -0.29
CA GLY A 3 -17.14 8.42 0.17
C GLY A 3 -17.06 7.85 1.60
N CYS A 4 -17.70 6.69 1.81
CA CYS A 4 -17.83 6.03 3.12
C CYS A 4 -17.20 4.64 3.19
N TYR A 5 -16.51 4.20 2.13
CA TYR A 5 -15.94 2.86 2.01
C TYR A 5 -14.48 2.95 1.58
N PHE A 6 -13.66 2.04 2.10
CA PHE A 6 -12.26 1.90 1.72
C PHE A 6 -11.89 0.40 1.71
N ALA A 7 -10.83 0.04 1.00
CA ALA A 7 -10.32 -1.32 1.02
C ALA A 7 -9.40 -1.52 2.24
N LEU A 8 -9.57 -2.64 2.95
CA LEU A 8 -8.83 -2.96 4.16
C LEU A 8 -8.17 -4.33 4.02
N LEU A 9 -6.85 -4.39 4.16
CA LEU A 9 -6.08 -5.62 4.30
C LEU A 9 -5.72 -5.81 5.77
N LYS A 10 -5.78 -7.06 6.24
CA LYS A 10 -5.36 -7.47 7.57
C LYS A 10 -4.17 -8.42 7.46
N THR A 11 -3.31 -8.47 8.46
CA THR A 11 -2.37 -9.59 8.63
C THR A 11 -3.11 -10.93 8.75
N ASP A 12 -2.43 -12.01 8.34
CA ASP A 12 -2.89 -13.39 8.50
C ASP A 12 -1.93 -14.13 9.45
N GLY A 13 -1.77 -15.45 9.34
CA GLY A 13 -0.89 -16.27 10.17
C GLY A 13 0.58 -15.82 10.20
N PRO A 14 1.41 -16.41 11.09
CA PRO A 14 2.78 -15.95 11.33
C PRO A 14 3.64 -16.04 10.07
N GLY A 15 4.27 -14.94 9.67
CA GLY A 15 5.10 -14.88 8.46
C GLY A 15 4.33 -14.85 7.15
N ALA A 16 2.99 -14.86 7.20
CA ALA A 16 2.15 -14.75 6.01
C ALA A 16 2.03 -13.29 5.55
N TYR A 17 1.65 -13.12 4.29
CA TYR A 17 1.32 -11.83 3.71
C TYR A 17 0.00 -11.90 2.96
N ASN A 18 -0.74 -10.79 2.98
CA ASN A 18 -1.94 -10.60 2.17
C ASN A 18 -1.68 -9.52 1.13
N ILE A 19 -2.19 -9.74 -0.09
CA ILE A 19 -1.99 -8.85 -1.23
C ILE A 19 -3.32 -8.56 -1.90
N ILE A 20 -3.52 -7.29 -2.27
CA ILE A 20 -4.41 -6.90 -3.36
C ILE A 20 -3.54 -6.31 -4.48
N ARG A 21 -3.87 -6.63 -5.72
CA ARG A 21 -3.15 -6.10 -6.88
C ARG A 21 -4.07 -5.90 -8.06
N GLN A 22 -3.75 -4.91 -8.87
CA GLN A 22 -4.45 -4.63 -10.11
C GLN A 22 -3.45 -4.24 -11.20
N ASP A 23 -3.56 -4.92 -12.34
CA ASP A 23 -2.83 -4.56 -13.55
C ASP A 23 -3.60 -3.47 -14.31
N PHE A 24 -2.90 -2.48 -14.84
CA PHE A 24 -3.47 -1.38 -15.61
C PHE A 24 -2.47 -0.82 -16.60
N TYR A 25 -2.98 -0.22 -17.67
CA TYR A 25 -2.16 0.51 -18.63
C TYR A 25 -2.12 1.99 -18.25
N ALA A 26 -0.95 2.61 -18.38
CA ALA A 26 -0.79 4.05 -18.24
C ALA A 26 0.05 4.60 -19.40
N ASN A 27 -0.24 5.82 -19.83
CA ASN A 27 0.56 6.56 -20.78
C ASN A 27 1.61 7.42 -20.08
N ALA A 28 2.69 7.76 -20.79
CA ALA A 28 3.60 8.80 -20.34
C ALA A 28 2.83 10.11 -20.10
N GLY A 29 3.03 10.70 -18.92
CA GLY A 29 2.32 11.90 -18.44
C GLY A 29 1.11 11.60 -17.55
N ASP A 30 0.51 10.40 -17.63
CA ASP A 30 -0.59 10.03 -16.73
C ASP A 30 -0.12 10.09 -15.27
N THR A 31 -1.06 10.29 -14.35
CA THR A 31 -0.76 10.35 -12.91
C THR A 31 -1.66 9.41 -12.13
N LEU A 32 -1.04 8.46 -11.42
CA LEU A 32 -1.71 7.61 -10.43
C LEU A 32 -1.64 8.28 -9.06
N SER A 33 -2.75 8.30 -8.33
CA SER A 33 -2.77 8.79 -6.95
C SER A 33 -3.69 7.95 -6.08
N GLY A 34 -3.49 8.05 -4.77
CA GLY A 34 -4.30 7.37 -3.79
C GLY A 34 -3.95 7.77 -2.37
N TRP A 35 -4.65 7.18 -1.42
CA TRP A 35 -4.40 7.34 0.00
C TRP A 35 -4.16 5.98 0.63
N ALA A 36 -3.25 5.94 1.60
CA ALA A 36 -3.03 4.74 2.41
C ALA A 36 -2.86 5.10 3.89
N PHE A 37 -3.18 4.16 4.78
CA PHE A 37 -2.77 4.23 6.18
C PHE A 37 -2.31 2.87 6.67
N PHE A 38 -1.45 2.87 7.68
CA PHE A 38 -1.12 1.70 8.46
C PHE A 38 -1.60 1.88 9.89
N LYS A 39 -2.16 0.81 10.47
CA LYS A 39 -2.49 0.75 11.88
C LYS A 39 -2.09 -0.61 12.42
N THR A 40 -1.35 -0.64 13.51
CA THR A 40 -0.95 -1.87 14.18
C THR A 40 -1.63 -1.98 15.54
N ASN A 41 -1.98 -3.20 15.95
CA ASN A 41 -2.19 -3.53 17.37
C ASN A 41 -0.98 -4.25 17.96
N ASP A 42 0.11 -4.34 17.22
CA ASP A 42 1.27 -5.13 17.58
C ASP A 42 2.38 -4.25 18.15
N TYR A 43 3.45 -4.89 18.60
CA TYR A 43 4.57 -4.28 19.29
C TYR A 43 5.88 -4.99 18.95
N LEU A 44 7.02 -4.32 19.13
CA LEU A 44 8.31 -4.96 18.89
C LEU A 44 8.52 -6.15 19.86
N PRO A 45 9.05 -7.30 19.37
CA PRO A 45 9.75 -7.49 18.11
C PRO A 45 8.89 -7.91 16.90
N TYR A 46 7.57 -7.97 17.03
CA TYR A 46 6.64 -8.36 15.97
C TYR A 46 6.43 -7.21 14.99
N ASN A 47 7.42 -7.02 14.11
CA ASN A 47 7.48 -5.85 13.23
C ASN A 47 6.62 -6.01 11.97
N ASP A 48 5.32 -6.21 12.15
CA ASP A 48 4.33 -6.15 11.08
C ASP A 48 4.56 -4.92 10.22
N ARG A 49 4.42 -5.10 8.91
CA ARG A 49 4.74 -4.06 7.93
C ARG A 49 3.83 -4.13 6.72
N CYS A 50 3.70 -3.01 6.02
CA CYS A 50 2.92 -2.92 4.80
C CYS A 50 3.58 -1.99 3.78
N ASP A 51 3.26 -2.20 2.52
CA ASP A 51 3.65 -1.33 1.43
C ASP A 51 2.56 -1.19 0.36
N VAL A 52 2.57 -0.04 -0.31
CA VAL A 52 1.91 0.16 -1.60
C VAL A 52 3.00 0.40 -2.63
N SER A 53 3.13 -0.50 -3.58
CA SER A 53 4.19 -0.50 -4.58
C SER A 53 3.62 -0.48 -5.99
N LEU A 54 4.28 0.28 -6.86
CA LEU A 54 4.07 0.25 -8.31
C LEU A 54 5.11 -0.67 -8.93
N LEU A 55 4.68 -1.62 -9.76
CA LEU A 55 5.55 -2.55 -10.45
C LEU A 55 5.51 -2.33 -11.96
N SER A 56 6.64 -2.61 -12.62
CA SER A 56 6.78 -2.69 -14.07
C SER A 56 7.57 -3.95 -14.44
N GLY A 57 7.01 -4.80 -15.30
CA GLY A 57 7.63 -6.09 -15.67
C GLY A 57 7.90 -7.01 -14.47
N GLY A 58 7.07 -6.94 -13.42
CA GLY A 58 7.23 -7.72 -12.19
C GLY A 58 8.25 -7.19 -11.18
N ASN A 59 8.98 -6.12 -11.52
CA ASN A 59 9.94 -5.48 -10.61
C ASN A 59 9.30 -4.24 -9.95
N VAL A 60 9.66 -3.97 -8.70
CA VAL A 60 9.24 -2.73 -8.02
C VAL A 60 9.88 -1.53 -8.73
N LEU A 61 9.02 -0.67 -9.27
CA LEU A 61 9.39 0.59 -9.91
C LEU A 61 9.42 1.73 -8.89
N ALA A 62 8.44 1.76 -7.97
CA ALA A 62 8.37 2.76 -6.91
C ALA A 62 7.61 2.22 -5.69
N THR A 63 8.06 2.59 -4.49
CA THR A 63 7.31 2.44 -3.23
C THR A 63 6.55 3.74 -2.99
N LEU A 64 5.22 3.68 -3.04
CA LEU A 64 4.33 4.83 -2.93
C LEU A 64 3.93 5.13 -1.48
N PHE A 65 3.87 4.08 -0.65
CA PHE A 65 3.64 4.16 0.79
C PHE A 65 4.31 2.95 1.46
N GLU A 66 4.89 3.15 2.64
CA GLU A 66 5.39 2.07 3.49
C GLU A 66 5.26 2.46 4.96
N ALA A 67 5.02 1.46 5.81
CA ALA A 67 5.00 1.62 7.26
C ALA A 67 5.20 0.26 7.94
N SER A 68 5.64 0.30 9.19
CA SER A 68 5.82 -0.85 10.06
C SER A 68 5.67 -0.48 11.54
N VAL A 69 5.54 -1.47 12.42
CA VAL A 69 5.54 -1.27 13.88
C VAL A 69 6.75 -0.46 14.34
N SER A 70 7.95 -0.78 13.83
CA SER A 70 9.18 -0.05 14.15
C SER A 70 9.14 1.42 13.71
N SER A 71 8.34 1.78 12.70
CA SER A 71 8.21 3.16 12.21
C SER A 71 7.12 3.96 12.92
N VAL A 72 6.05 3.31 13.40
CA VAL A 72 4.90 3.98 14.03
C VAL A 72 4.86 3.82 15.56
N GLY A 73 5.72 2.98 16.12
CA GLY A 73 5.71 2.58 17.52
C GLY A 73 4.70 1.48 17.83
N ASP A 74 4.82 0.89 19.02
CA ASP A 74 3.90 -0.13 19.52
C ASP A 74 2.46 0.40 19.53
N TYR A 75 1.52 -0.41 19.01
CA TYR A 75 0.11 -0.05 18.86
C TYR A 75 -0.14 1.25 18.08
N GLY A 76 0.84 1.66 17.27
CA GLY A 76 0.85 2.91 16.53
C GLY A 76 0.05 2.89 15.23
N HIS A 77 0.03 4.04 14.57
CA HIS A 77 -0.58 4.19 13.25
C HIS A 77 0.02 5.39 12.50
N THR A 78 -0.12 5.38 11.18
CA THR A 78 0.05 6.58 10.36
C THR A 78 -1.28 7.31 10.23
N PRO A 79 -1.29 8.63 9.96
CA PRO A 79 -2.46 9.25 9.35
C PRO A 79 -2.73 8.63 7.97
N TRP A 80 -3.87 8.96 7.37
CA TRP A 80 -4.06 8.77 5.93
C TRP A 80 -3.06 9.64 5.16
N THR A 81 -2.17 9.00 4.42
CA THR A 81 -1.10 9.64 3.67
C THR A 81 -1.42 9.57 2.19
N ARG A 82 -1.48 10.73 1.53
CA ARG A 82 -1.62 10.81 0.07
C ARG A 82 -0.29 10.46 -0.59
N TRP A 83 -0.37 9.69 -1.65
CA TRP A 83 0.74 9.42 -2.54
C TRP A 83 0.33 9.67 -4.00
N GLU A 84 1.32 9.93 -4.85
CA GLU A 84 1.14 10.26 -6.25
C GLU A 84 2.36 9.81 -7.07
N TYR A 85 2.12 9.39 -8.30
CA TYR A 85 3.15 8.95 -9.24
C TYR A 85 2.77 9.35 -10.66
N THR A 86 3.67 10.06 -11.35
CA THR A 86 3.51 10.42 -12.76
C THR A 86 4.35 9.49 -13.63
N PHE A 87 3.72 8.86 -14.62
CA PHE A 87 4.38 7.89 -15.48
C PHE A 87 5.29 8.58 -16.50
N ALA A 88 6.56 8.18 -16.55
CA ALA A 88 7.51 8.69 -17.54
C ALA A 88 7.46 7.95 -18.88
N GLN A 89 6.87 6.74 -18.89
CA GLN A 89 6.81 5.86 -20.05
C GLN A 89 5.40 5.26 -20.14
N SER A 90 4.93 5.00 -21.36
CA SER A 90 3.68 4.27 -21.55
C SER A 90 3.92 2.77 -21.39
N GLY A 91 3.01 2.06 -20.72
CA GLY A 91 3.19 0.64 -20.47
C GLY A 91 2.14 0.00 -19.58
N LEU A 92 2.32 -1.30 -19.36
CA LEU A 92 1.56 -2.09 -18.40
C LEU A 92 2.25 -2.01 -17.04
N TYR A 93 1.47 -1.67 -16.02
CA TYR A 93 1.91 -1.56 -14.64
C TYR A 93 1.02 -2.39 -13.72
N THR A 94 1.53 -2.69 -12.54
CA THR A 94 0.74 -3.31 -11.46
C THR A 94 0.81 -2.41 -10.24
N LEU A 95 -0.35 -1.99 -9.71
CA LEU A 95 -0.43 -1.45 -8.36
C LEU A 95 -0.60 -2.63 -7.41
N LYS A 96 0.31 -2.78 -6.47
CA LYS A 96 0.29 -3.82 -5.43
C LYS A 96 0.19 -3.15 -4.07
N ALA A 97 -0.67 -3.66 -3.21
CA ALA A 97 -0.68 -3.33 -1.80
C ALA A 97 -0.55 -4.63 -1.01
N GLU A 98 0.36 -4.63 -0.05
CA GLU A 98 0.77 -5.81 0.70
C GLU A 98 0.86 -5.49 2.19
N ILE A 99 0.43 -6.43 3.02
CA ILE A 99 0.68 -6.42 4.47
C ILE A 99 1.26 -7.75 4.89
N THR A 100 2.34 -7.72 5.66
CA THR A 100 3.07 -8.89 6.15
C THR A 100 2.96 -8.97 7.67
N ASN A 101 2.58 -10.15 8.15
CA ASN A 101 2.69 -10.53 9.55
C ASN A 101 4.13 -10.93 9.89
N VAL A 102 4.71 -10.40 10.97
CA VAL A 102 6.03 -10.79 11.47
C VAL A 102 5.95 -11.47 12.84
N GLY A 103 6.10 -12.80 12.84
CA GLY A 103 6.51 -13.57 14.01
C GLY A 103 5.40 -14.30 14.76
N ASP A 104 4.24 -13.70 15.00
CA ASP A 104 3.11 -14.35 15.69
C ASP A 104 1.73 -14.04 15.06
N SER A 105 0.62 -14.28 15.75
CA SER A 105 -0.71 -13.84 15.28
C SER A 105 -1.61 -13.44 16.44
N ALA A 106 -1.00 -12.94 17.52
CA ALA A 106 -1.74 -12.53 18.71
C ALA A 106 -2.47 -11.21 18.48
N ASN A 107 -1.87 -10.30 17.70
CA ASN A 107 -2.40 -9.00 17.36
C ASN A 107 -2.43 -8.79 15.84
N ASP A 108 -3.49 -8.17 15.34
CA ASP A 108 -3.60 -7.84 13.92
C ASP A 108 -3.09 -6.43 13.61
N SER A 109 -2.47 -6.31 12.44
CA SER A 109 -2.15 -5.05 11.78
C SER A 109 -2.95 -4.89 10.49
N PHE A 110 -3.06 -3.64 10.04
CA PHE A 110 -4.01 -3.25 9.00
C PHE A 110 -3.38 -2.25 8.02
N LEU A 111 -3.65 -2.47 6.73
CA LEU A 111 -3.37 -1.53 5.64
C LEU A 111 -4.71 -1.10 5.03
N GLY A 112 -4.99 0.20 5.04
CA GLY A 112 -6.14 0.77 4.34
C GLY A 112 -5.72 1.44 3.04
N LEU A 113 -6.59 1.36 2.02
CA LEU A 113 -6.43 2.01 0.71
C LEU A 113 -7.72 2.72 0.34
N ASP A 114 -7.60 3.94 -0.17
CA ASP A 114 -8.77 4.71 -0.62
C ASP A 114 -8.45 5.66 -1.78
N ALA A 115 -9.49 6.00 -2.54
CA ALA A 115 -9.50 6.95 -3.63
C ALA A 115 -8.37 6.72 -4.66
N ILE A 116 -8.14 5.44 -5.02
CA ILE A 116 -7.18 5.06 -6.05
C ILE A 116 -7.69 5.57 -7.40
N LYS A 117 -6.89 6.40 -8.07
CA LYS A 117 -7.29 7.06 -9.31
C LYS A 117 -6.13 7.18 -10.28
N LEU A 118 -6.37 6.77 -11.53
CA LEU A 118 -5.55 7.12 -12.67
C LEU A 118 -6.15 8.36 -13.37
N CYS A 119 -5.41 9.46 -13.40
CA CYS A 119 -5.74 10.67 -14.12
C CYS A 119 -4.98 10.70 -15.44
N ILE A 120 -5.72 10.79 -16.55
CA ILE A 120 -5.13 10.84 -17.88
C ILE A 120 -4.59 12.25 -18.16
N ALA A 121 -3.36 12.34 -18.66
CA ALA A 121 -2.81 13.62 -19.11
C ALA A 121 -3.65 14.18 -20.26
N ARG A 122 -3.89 15.50 -20.25
CA ARG A 122 -4.52 16.16 -21.40
C ARG A 122 -3.43 16.42 -22.45
N GLU A 123 -3.73 16.09 -23.69
CA GLU A 123 -2.96 16.46 -24.88
C GLU A 123 -2.87 17.99 -25.04
#